data_AF-A0A2M7Y3N0-F1
#
_entry.id   AF-A0A2M7Y3N0-F1
#
_cell.length_a   1.000
_cell.length_b   1.000
_cell.length_c   1.000
_cell.angle_alpha   90.00
_cell.angle_beta   90.00
_cell.angle_gamma   90.00
#
_symmetry.space_group_name_H-M   'P 1'
#
loop_
_entity.id
_entity.type
_entity.pdbx_description
1 polymer ?
#
loop_
_entity_poly.entity_id
_entity_poly.type
_entity_poly.pdbx_seq_one_letter_code
_entity_poly.pdbx_strand_id
1 'polypeptide(L)' 'MQPHEYERRILLAATGLSPQVVTETLYALTQRRAPAFVPTEIHLVTTAEGAERARLTLLSV' A
#
# COMPACT_ATOMS: atom_id res chain seq x y z
N MET A 1 7.71 -4.83 20.96
CA MET A 1 6.50 -4.36 20.29
C MET A 1 6.61 -4.68 18.81
N GLN A 2 5.60 -5.32 18.24
CA GLN A 2 5.54 -5.72 16.84
C GLN A 2 4.34 -5.07 16.16
N PRO A 3 4.41 -4.83 14.83
CA PRO A 3 3.36 -4.09 14.14
C PRO A 3 1.94 -4.64 14.34
N HIS A 4 1.77 -5.96 14.41
CA HIS A 4 0.47 -6.62 14.58
C HIS A 4 -0.18 -6.39 15.95
N GLU A 5 0.56 -5.85 16.93
CA GLU A 5 0.06 -5.55 18.28
C GLU A 5 -0.68 -4.20 18.35
N TYR A 6 -0.55 -3.35 17.34
CA TYR A 6 -1.22 -2.04 17.30
C TYR A 6 -2.53 -2.14 16.53
N GLU A 7 -3.63 -1.62 17.08
CA GLU A 7 -4.94 -1.63 16.39
C GLU A 7 -4.92 -0.89 15.05
N ARG A 8 -4.19 0.23 14.98
CA ARG A 8 -4.06 1.05 13.77
C ARG A 8 -2.68 0.90 13.13
N ARG A 9 -2.65 0.56 11.85
CA ARG A 9 -1.43 0.26 11.08
C ARG A 9 -1.53 0.87 9.69
N ILE A 10 -0.68 1.85 9.40
CA ILE A 10 -0.74 2.64 8.15
C ILE A 10 0.34 2.13 7.20
N LEU A 11 -0.03 1.78 5.98
CA LEU A 11 0.92 1.69 4.87
C LEU A 11 0.91 3.02 4.10
N LEU A 12 1.91 3.86 4.34
CA LEU A 12 2.14 5.07 3.56
C LEU A 12 3.05 4.73 2.38
N ALA A 13 2.55 4.85 1.15
CA ALA A 13 3.28 4.51 -0.06
C ALA A 13 3.45 5.75 -0.95
N ALA A 14 4.69 6.08 -1.27
CA ALA A 14 5.00 7.07 -2.29
C ALA A 14 5.17 6.38 -3.64
N THR A 15 4.34 6.71 -4.63
CA THR A 15 4.38 6.06 -5.95
C THR A 15 4.54 7.05 -7.09
N GLY A 16 5.31 6.66 -8.11
CA GLY A 16 5.40 7.38 -9.38
C GLY A 16 4.31 6.94 -10.37
N LEU A 17 4.70 6.73 -11.63
CA LEU A 17 3.76 6.38 -12.71
C LEU A 17 3.28 4.92 -12.70
N SER A 18 3.83 4.08 -11.82
CA SER A 18 3.48 2.66 -11.68
C SER A 18 2.84 2.42 -10.31
N PRO A 19 1.54 2.77 -10.12
CA PRO A 19 0.86 2.60 -8.84
C PRO A 19 0.73 1.11 -8.41
N GLN A 20 0.87 0.17 -9.33
CA GLN A 20 0.79 -1.28 -9.07
C GLN A 20 1.83 -1.78 -8.07
N VAL A 21 2.94 -1.06 -7.89
CA VAL A 21 3.96 -1.42 -6.88
C VAL A 21 3.38 -1.52 -5.46
N VAL A 22 2.23 -0.87 -5.21
CA VAL A 22 1.48 -0.93 -3.95
C VAL A 22 0.91 -2.32 -3.71
N THR A 23 0.39 -3.01 -4.73
CA THR A 23 -0.18 -4.36 -4.55
C THR A 23 0.91 -5.39 -4.29
N GLU A 24 2.03 -5.28 -4.99
CA GLU A 24 3.21 -6.14 -4.79
C GLU A 24 3.78 -5.96 -3.38
N THR A 25 3.88 -4.72 -2.93
CA THR A 25 4.32 -4.37 -1.57
C THR A 25 3.34 -4.93 -0.53
N LEU A 26 2.04 -4.74 -0.72
CA LEU A 26 1.02 -5.27 0.17
C LEU A 26 1.08 -6.81 0.25
N TYR A 27 1.25 -7.48 -0.89
CA TYR A 27 1.39 -8.93 -0.95
C TYR A 27 2.64 -9.40 -0.19
N ALA A 28 3.79 -8.76 -0.40
CA ALA A 28 5.03 -9.11 0.31
C ALA A 28 4.89 -8.94 1.83
N LEU A 29 4.28 -7.82 2.26
CA LEU A 29 4.08 -7.52 3.68
C LEU A 29 3.08 -8.45 4.37
N THR A 30 2.03 -8.87 3.66
CA THR A 30 0.95 -9.67 4.24
C THR A 30 1.16 -11.18 4.08
N GLN A 31 1.77 -11.63 2.99
CA GLN A 31 1.86 -13.05 2.62
C GLN A 31 3.27 -13.64 2.73
N ARG A 32 4.32 -12.82 2.60
CA ARG A 32 5.72 -13.31 2.59
C ARG A 32 6.48 -13.00 3.88
N ARG A 33 6.05 -12.00 4.64
CA ARG A 33 6.67 -11.63 5.91
C ARG A 33 6.12 -12.48 7.06
N ALA A 34 7.00 -12.88 7.99
CA ALA A 34 6.62 -13.50 9.27
C ALA A 34 7.18 -12.69 10.46
N PRO A 35 6.34 -12.17 11.38
CA PRO A 35 4.89 -12.13 11.29
C PRO A 35 4.41 -11.14 10.22
N ALA A 36 3.22 -11.42 9.69
CA ALA A 36 2.61 -10.60 8.66
C ALA A 36 2.35 -9.17 9.16
N PHE A 37 2.50 -8.20 8.25
CA PHE A 37 2.03 -6.83 8.44
C PHE A 37 0.77 -6.63 7.59
N VAL A 38 -0.38 -6.58 8.25
CA VAL A 38 -1.67 -6.30 7.61
C VAL A 38 -2.09 -4.87 7.94
N PRO A 39 -1.93 -3.89 7.01
CA PRO A 39 -2.34 -2.52 7.28
C PRO A 39 -3.86 -2.42 7.46
N THR A 40 -4.30 -1.51 8.32
CA THR A 40 -5.72 -1.13 8.46
C THR A 40 -6.11 -0.03 7.49
N GLU A 41 -5.13 0.73 7.00
CA GLU A 41 -5.32 1.82 6.04
C GLU A 41 -4.08 1.95 5.14
N ILE A 42 -4.29 2.34 3.88
CA ILE A 42 -3.24 2.56 2.89
C ILE A 42 -3.38 3.97 2.36
N HIS A 43 -2.34 4.79 2.49
CA HIS A 43 -2.31 6.16 2.00
C HIS A 43 -1.29 6.27 0.86
N LEU A 44 -1.75 6.69 -0.32
CA LEU A 44 -0.87 6.99 -1.45
C LEU A 44 -0.45 8.45 -1.42
N VAL A 45 0.84 8.70 -1.57
CA VAL A 45 1.41 10.02 -1.86
C VAL A 45 2.01 9.96 -3.25
N THR A 46 1.53 10.82 -4.14
CA THR A 46 1.95 10.82 -5.55
C THR A 46 1.75 12.19 -6.18
N THR A 47 2.22 12.37 -7.41
CA THR A 47 1.95 13.57 -8.21
C THR A 47 0.53 13.55 -8.78
N ALA A 48 0.06 14.67 -9.34
CA ALA A 48 -1.24 14.72 -9.98
C ALA A 48 -1.42 13.66 -11.09
N GLU A 49 -0.41 13.46 -11.94
CA GLU A 49 -0.44 12.41 -12.96
C GLU A 49 -0.48 11.00 -12.34
N GLY A 50 0.33 10.76 -11.30
CA GLY A 50 0.36 9.48 -10.61
C GLY A 50 -0.97 9.16 -9.91
N ALA A 51 -1.66 10.18 -9.38
CA ALA A 51 -3.00 10.02 -8.81
C ALA A 51 -4.00 9.55 -9.87
N GLU A 52 -3.92 10.11 -11.09
CA GLU A 52 -4.82 9.72 -12.16
C GLU A 52 -4.55 8.31 -12.69
N ARG A 53 -3.27 7.93 -12.78
CA ARG A 53 -2.90 6.53 -13.05
C ARG A 53 -3.40 5.60 -11.95
N ALA A 54 -3.24 5.96 -10.68
CA ALA A 54 -3.71 5.15 -9.56
C ALA A 54 -5.24 4.94 -9.63
N ARG A 55 -6.01 5.98 -9.96
CA ARG A 55 -7.46 5.84 -10.15
C ARG A 55 -7.83 4.89 -11.29
N LEU A 56 -7.10 4.93 -12.39
CA LEU A 56 -7.39 4.13 -13.59
C LEU A 56 -6.89 2.69 -13.53
N THR A 57 -5.83 2.42 -12.77
CA THR A 57 -5.12 1.12 -12.87
C THR A 57 -4.90 0.41 -11.55
N LEU A 58 -5.17 1.07 -10.41
CA LEU A 58 -5.05 0.48 -9.08
C LEU A 58 -6.38 0.49 -8.32
N LEU A 59 -7.15 1.58 -8.41
CA LEU A 59 -8.37 1.82 -7.62
C LEU A 59 -9.66 1.65 -8.42
N SER A 60 -9.58 1.44 -9.74
CA SER A 60 -10.74 1.11 -10.58
C SER A 60 -11.19 -0.33 -10.31
N VAL A 61 -12.50 -0.52 -10.15
CA VAL A 61 -13.15 -1.83 -9.95
C VAL A 61 -13.56 -2.43 -11.30
#